data_AF-A0A2H9TFD7-F1
#
_entry.id   AF-A0A2H9TFD7-F1
#
_cell.length_a   1.000
_cell.length_b   1.000
_cell.length_c   1.000
_cell.angle_alpha   90.00
_cell.angle_beta   90.00
_cell.angle_gamma   90.00
#
_symmetry.space_group_name_H-M   'P 1'
#
loop_
_entity.id
_entity.type
_entity.pdbx_description
1 polymer ?
#
loop_
_entity_poly.entity_id
_entity_poly.type
_entity_poly.pdbx_seq_one_letter_code
_entity_poly.pdbx_strand_id
1 'polypeptide(L)'
;MEFYFILGGIVILFFVLLGIKEFFSEKFKKKFCVICTSVTLTWIILLAFNLYGLFEDKILLGILMGHTSLGLFYIFESNASEKAKVFRLPLLLTFISLIYFVLSGFEKISFFILVGLWFVFGLFYLFGNSEAKSFVNKLIECCKNW
;
A
#
# COMPACT_ATOMS: atom_id res chain seq x y z
N MET A 1 21.85 -11.09 10.33
CA MET A 1 21.66 -12.45 9.76
C MET A 1 20.23 -12.66 9.25
N GLU A 2 19.22 -12.16 9.97
CA GLU A 2 17.80 -12.34 9.66
C GLU A 2 17.37 -11.87 8.26
N PHE A 3 17.93 -10.75 7.77
CA PHE A 3 17.61 -10.21 6.45
C PHE A 3 17.80 -11.21 5.29
N TYR A 4 18.94 -11.91 5.24
CA TYR A 4 19.22 -12.89 4.18
C TYR A 4 18.31 -14.12 4.27
N PHE A 5 17.94 -14.54 5.49
CA PHE A 5 16.97 -15.63 5.68
C PHE A 5 15.59 -15.24 5.15
N ILE A 6 15.16 -14.01 5.37
CA ILE A 6 13.88 -13.50 4.87
C ILE A 6 13.89 -13.42 3.34
N LEU A 7 14.97 -12.90 2.74
CA LEU A 7 15.12 -12.90 1.27
C LEU A 7 15.10 -14.33 0.70
N GLY A 8 15.84 -15.26 1.30
CA GLY A 8 15.82 -16.68 0.93
C GLY A 8 14.41 -17.28 1.06
N GLY A 9 13.71 -16.94 2.14
CA GLY A 9 12.33 -17.33 2.37
C GLY A 9 11.38 -16.84 1.26
N ILE A 10 11.46 -15.57 0.87
CA ILE A 10 10.64 -15.02 -0.23
C ILE A 10 10.92 -15.77 -1.54
N VAL A 11 12.19 -16.05 -1.85
CA VAL A 11 12.58 -16.78 -3.07
C VAL A 11 12.03 -18.21 -3.06
N ILE A 12 12.20 -18.95 -1.96
CA ILE A 12 11.67 -20.32 -1.83
C ILE A 12 10.15 -20.31 -1.97
N LEU A 13 9.49 -19.39 -1.26
CA LEU A 13 8.04 -19.28 -1.23
C LEU A 13 7.48 -18.87 -2.60
N PHE A 14 8.22 -18.06 -3.36
CA PHE A 14 7.92 -17.76 -4.77
C PHE A 14 7.91 -19.01 -5.63
N PHE A 15 8.95 -19.85 -5.59
CA PHE A 15 8.99 -21.08 -6.39
C PHE A 15 7.91 -22.08 -5.97
N VAL A 16 7.65 -22.21 -4.67
CA VAL A 16 6.58 -23.07 -4.15
C VAL A 16 5.21 -22.60 -4.66
N LEU A 17 4.90 -21.31 -4.53
CA LEU A 17 3.63 -20.75 -5.02
C LEU A 17 3.54 -20.77 -6.55
N LEU A 18 4.66 -20.69 -7.27
CA LEU A 18 4.69 -20.85 -8.72
C LEU A 18 4.29 -22.28 -9.13
N GLY A 19 4.82 -23.29 -8.43
CA GLY A 19 4.42 -24.70 -8.63
C GLY A 19 2.93 -24.92 -8.31
N ILE A 20 2.43 -24.35 -7.22
CA ILE A 20 1.00 -24.43 -6.85
C ILE A 20 0.13 -23.75 -7.90
N LYS A 21 0.55 -22.57 -8.39
CA LYS A 21 -0.18 -21.82 -9.43
C LYS A 21 -0.41 -22.67 -10.68
N GLU A 22 0.56 -23.53 -11.03
CA GLU A 22 0.45 -24.35 -12.23
C GLU A 22 -0.64 -25.43 -12.14
N PHE A 23 -0.95 -25.89 -10.93
CA PHE A 23 -2.01 -26.86 -10.66
C PHE A 23 -3.42 -26.24 -10.63
N PHE A 24 -3.55 -24.92 -10.59
CA PHE A 24 -4.83 -24.23 -10.53
C PHE A 24 -5.40 -23.89 -11.92
N SER A 25 -6.73 -23.69 -11.98
CA SER A 25 -7.44 -23.35 -13.22
C SER A 25 -6.96 -22.04 -13.87
N GLU A 26 -7.03 -21.97 -15.20
CA GLU A 26 -6.65 -20.82 -16.05
C GLU A 26 -7.20 -19.47 -15.56
N LYS A 27 -8.45 -19.44 -15.07
CA LYS A 27 -9.07 -18.22 -14.50
C LYS A 27 -8.33 -17.70 -13.27
N PHE A 28 -7.82 -18.61 -12.43
CA PHE A 28 -7.07 -18.26 -11.23
C PHE A 28 -5.64 -17.82 -11.57
N LYS A 29 -5.01 -18.47 -12.57
CA LYS A 29 -3.66 -18.13 -13.02
C LYS A 29 -3.51 -16.66 -13.44
N LYS A 30 -4.53 -16.08 -14.10
CA LYS A 30 -4.51 -14.70 -14.58
C LYS A 30 -4.65 -13.63 -13.48
N LYS A 31 -5.29 -13.97 -12.36
CA LYS A 31 -5.50 -13.01 -11.25
C LYS A 31 -4.43 -13.11 -10.16
N PHE A 32 -3.68 -14.21 -10.12
CA PHE A 32 -2.74 -14.51 -9.05
C PHE A 32 -1.29 -14.11 -9.42
N CYS A 33 -0.82 -13.02 -8.81
CA CYS A 33 0.58 -12.59 -8.87
C CYS A 33 1.40 -13.34 -7.81
N VAL A 34 2.19 -14.32 -8.24
CA VAL A 34 2.99 -15.18 -7.35
C VAL A 34 3.96 -14.35 -6.50
N ILE A 35 4.66 -13.39 -7.10
CA ILE A 35 5.60 -12.50 -6.39
C ILE A 35 4.86 -11.70 -5.31
N CYS A 36 3.74 -11.07 -5.69
CA CYS A 36 2.94 -10.23 -4.79
C CYS A 36 2.42 -11.05 -3.60
N THR A 37 1.91 -12.25 -3.85
CA THR A 37 1.48 -13.15 -2.77
C THR A 37 2.65 -13.61 -1.92
N SER A 38 3.82 -13.86 -2.51
CA SER A 38 4.99 -14.31 -1.75
C SER A 38 5.48 -13.26 -0.77
N VAL A 39 5.62 -12.03 -1.24
CA VAL A 39 5.99 -10.88 -0.41
C VAL A 39 4.92 -10.63 0.65
N THR A 40 3.63 -10.69 0.27
CA THR A 40 2.52 -10.44 1.19
C THR A 40 2.44 -11.48 2.29
N LEU A 41 2.55 -12.77 1.93
CA LEU A 41 2.53 -13.86 2.90
C LEU A 41 3.73 -13.79 3.84
N THR A 42 4.91 -13.43 3.32
CA THR A 42 6.12 -13.27 4.12
C THR A 42 5.92 -12.21 5.20
N TRP A 43 5.48 -11.00 4.85
CA TRP A 43 5.31 -9.96 5.87
C TRP A 43 4.15 -10.27 6.82
N ILE A 44 3.08 -10.95 6.38
CA ILE A 44 2.00 -11.37 7.27
C ILE A 44 2.52 -12.33 8.36
N ILE A 45 3.36 -13.30 7.97
CA ILE A 45 3.99 -14.22 8.93
C ILE A 45 4.91 -13.47 9.87
N LEU A 46 5.76 -12.58 9.34
CA LEU A 46 6.68 -11.78 10.15
C LEU A 46 5.94 -10.81 11.08
N LEU A 47 4.81 -10.25 10.65
CA LEU A 47 3.96 -9.42 11.51
C LEU A 47 3.37 -10.25 12.65
N ALA A 48 2.88 -11.46 12.37
CA ALA A 48 2.42 -12.35 13.43
C ALA A 48 3.53 -12.62 14.45
N PHE A 49 4.75 -12.92 13.98
CA PHE A 49 5.91 -13.11 14.87
C PHE A 49 6.27 -11.84 15.65
N ASN A 50 6.18 -10.65 15.03
CA ASN A 50 6.40 -9.39 15.71
C ASN A 50 5.41 -9.16 16.86
N LEU A 51 4.13 -9.50 16.66
CA LEU A 51 3.09 -9.40 17.69
C LEU A 51 3.32 -10.35 18.87
N TYR A 52 3.94 -11.51 18.64
CA TYR A 52 4.33 -12.45 19.70
C TYR A 52 5.73 -12.16 20.29
N GLY A 53 6.40 -11.07 19.86
CA GLY A 53 7.74 -10.72 20.33
C GLY A 53 8.86 -11.63 19.81
N LEU A 54 8.59 -12.42 18.76
CA LEU A 54 9.55 -13.34 18.14
C LEU A 54 10.34 -12.71 16.98
N PHE A 55 10.00 -11.49 16.59
CA PHE A 55 10.67 -10.75 15.53
C PHE A 55 10.70 -9.26 15.87
N GLU A 56 11.87 -8.62 15.84
CA GLU A 56 12.04 -7.25 16.35
C GLU A 56 12.31 -6.21 15.24
N ASP A 57 12.75 -6.63 14.05
CA ASP A 57 13.13 -5.72 12.97
C ASP A 57 11.90 -5.12 12.25
N LYS A 58 11.36 -4.05 12.85
CA LYS A 58 10.23 -3.28 12.32
C LYS A 58 10.57 -2.56 11.02
N ILE A 59 11.86 -2.28 10.73
CA ILE A 59 12.27 -1.57 9.51
C ILE A 59 12.03 -2.49 8.32
N LEU A 60 12.54 -3.72 8.40
CA LEU A 60 12.35 -4.71 7.33
C LEU A 60 10.86 -5.03 7.11
N LEU A 61 10.11 -5.17 8.19
CA LEU A 61 8.66 -5.40 8.12
C LEU A 61 7.93 -4.23 7.43
N GLY A 62 8.29 -3.00 7.78
CA GLY A 62 7.76 -1.79 7.15
C GLY A 62 8.07 -1.69 5.66
N ILE A 63 9.29 -2.05 5.24
CA ILE A 63 9.68 -2.08 3.81
C ILE A 63 8.79 -3.08 3.04
N LEU A 64 8.62 -4.31 3.57
CA LEU A 64 7.81 -5.33 2.91
C LEU A 64 6.33 -4.95 2.82
N MET A 65 5.76 -4.38 3.89
CA MET A 65 4.40 -3.82 3.86
C MET A 65 4.27 -2.67 2.86
N GLY A 66 5.31 -1.83 2.75
CA GLY A 66 5.40 -0.73 1.82
C GLY A 66 5.19 -1.18 0.37
N HIS A 67 5.84 -2.27 -0.05
CA HIS A 67 5.66 -2.84 -1.39
C HIS A 67 4.21 -3.27 -1.68
N THR A 68 3.54 -3.90 -0.72
CA THR A 68 2.11 -4.26 -0.88
C THR A 68 1.23 -3.01 -0.95
N SER A 69 1.49 -2.01 -0.12
CA SER A 69 0.71 -0.77 -0.09
C SER A 69 0.84 0.04 -1.38
N LEU A 70 2.04 0.11 -1.96
CA LEU A 70 2.26 0.73 -3.27
C LEU A 70 1.52 -0.02 -4.38
N GLY A 71 1.52 -1.35 -4.34
CA GLY A 71 0.72 -2.16 -5.27
C GLY A 71 -0.77 -1.83 -5.22
N LEU A 72 -1.34 -1.73 -4.01
CA LEU A 72 -2.74 -1.32 -3.81
C LEU A 72 -3.00 0.13 -4.28
N PHE A 73 -2.06 1.04 -4.01
CA PHE A 73 -2.12 2.42 -4.47
C PHE A 73 -2.17 2.50 -6.00
N TYR A 74 -1.31 1.78 -6.72
CA TYR A 74 -1.32 1.78 -8.18
C TYR A 74 -2.59 1.14 -8.76
N ILE A 75 -3.16 0.12 -8.12
CA ILE A 75 -4.45 -0.45 -8.51
C ILE A 75 -5.57 0.58 -8.35
N PHE A 76 -5.58 1.34 -7.26
CA PHE A 76 -6.53 2.45 -7.12
C PHE A 76 -6.32 3.49 -8.22
N GLU A 77 -5.07 3.88 -8.46
CA GLU A 77 -4.70 4.89 -9.43
C GLU A 77 -5.14 4.56 -10.86
N SER A 78 -4.95 3.29 -11.28
CA SER A 78 -5.29 2.82 -12.62
C SER A 78 -6.80 2.76 -12.88
N ASN A 79 -7.60 2.59 -11.82
CA ASN A 79 -9.06 2.45 -11.92
C ASN A 79 -9.82 3.73 -11.53
N ALA A 80 -9.16 4.70 -10.90
CA ALA A 80 -9.78 5.94 -10.45
C ALA A 80 -10.11 6.87 -11.63
N SER A 81 -11.31 7.47 -11.58
CA SER A 81 -11.68 8.55 -12.49
C SER A 81 -10.76 9.76 -12.32
N GLU A 82 -10.59 10.58 -13.35
CA GLU A 82 -9.72 11.78 -13.31
C GLU A 82 -10.02 12.69 -12.10
N LYS A 83 -11.29 12.81 -11.71
CA LYS A 83 -11.69 13.59 -10.53
C LYS A 83 -11.27 12.92 -9.21
N ALA A 84 -11.33 11.59 -9.13
CA ALA A 84 -10.94 10.85 -7.92
C ALA A 84 -9.41 10.79 -7.72
N LYS A 85 -8.62 11.06 -8.77
CA LYS A 85 -7.16 11.17 -8.68
C LYS A 85 -6.68 12.29 -7.75
N VAL A 86 -7.54 13.25 -7.41
CA VAL A 86 -7.28 14.27 -6.37
C VAL A 86 -6.93 13.61 -5.03
N PHE A 87 -7.49 12.44 -4.71
CA PHE A 87 -7.25 11.75 -3.44
C PHE A 87 -5.95 10.93 -3.38
N ARG A 88 -5.07 10.99 -4.40
CA ARG A 88 -3.82 10.22 -4.42
C ARG A 88 -2.94 10.47 -3.20
N LEU A 89 -2.68 11.74 -2.89
CA LEU A 89 -1.84 12.11 -1.75
C LEU A 89 -2.48 11.68 -0.41
N PRO A 90 -3.76 12.00 -0.12
CA PRO A 90 -4.44 11.48 1.06
C PRO A 90 -4.38 9.95 1.18
N LEU A 91 -4.59 9.24 0.08
CA LEU A 91 -4.60 7.77 0.08
C LEU A 91 -3.20 7.20 0.36
N LEU A 92 -2.17 7.73 -0.29
CA LEU A 92 -0.78 7.31 -0.06
C LEU A 92 -0.37 7.51 1.40
N LEU A 93 -0.64 8.70 1.96
CA LEU A 93 -0.36 9.00 3.36
C LEU A 93 -1.17 8.13 4.32
N THR A 94 -2.39 7.75 3.94
CA THR A 94 -3.22 6.81 4.72
C THR A 94 -2.55 5.44 4.78
N PHE A 95 -2.05 4.92 3.66
CA PHE A 95 -1.34 3.64 3.66
C PHE A 95 -0.06 3.66 4.49
N ILE A 96 0.76 4.72 4.33
CA ILE A 96 1.98 4.88 5.13
C ILE A 96 1.64 4.93 6.62
N SER A 97 0.62 5.71 6.99
CA SER A 97 0.19 5.86 8.38
C SER A 97 -0.39 4.57 8.96
N LEU A 98 -1.14 3.79 8.16
CA LEU A 98 -1.64 2.47 8.57
C LEU A 98 -0.49 1.52 8.90
N ILE A 99 0.53 1.46 8.03
CA ILE A 99 1.74 0.65 8.29
C ILE A 99 2.41 1.11 9.58
N TYR A 100 2.61 2.41 9.74
CA TYR A 100 3.21 2.98 10.94
C TYR A 100 2.42 2.64 12.20
N PHE A 101 1.08 2.79 12.19
CA PHE A 101 0.24 2.48 13.34
C PHE A 101 0.25 1.01 13.72
N VAL A 102 0.35 0.11 12.73
CA VAL A 102 0.48 -1.33 12.98
C VAL A 102 1.81 -1.66 13.66
N LEU A 103 2.91 -0.98 13.29
CA LEU A 103 4.25 -1.29 13.79
C LEU A 103 4.62 -0.56 15.09
N SER A 104 4.18 0.69 15.24
CA SER A 104 4.60 1.59 16.32
C SER A 104 3.47 1.95 17.28
N GLY A 105 2.23 1.59 16.94
CA GLY A 105 1.03 1.95 17.71
C GLY A 105 0.37 3.24 17.22
N PHE A 106 -0.81 3.52 17.76
CA PHE A 106 -1.65 4.62 17.32
C PHE A 106 -1.16 5.97 17.85
N GLU A 107 -0.92 6.93 16.96
CA GLU A 107 -0.61 8.31 17.30
C GLU A 107 -1.75 9.26 16.95
N LYS A 108 -2.28 9.93 17.98
CA LYS A 108 -3.42 10.85 17.85
C LYS A 108 -3.17 11.97 16.84
N ILE A 109 -1.97 12.57 16.86
CA ILE A 109 -1.61 13.72 16.00
C ILE A 109 -1.64 13.30 14.53
N SER A 110 -0.97 12.19 14.19
CA SER A 110 -0.93 11.63 12.84
C SER A 110 -2.34 11.33 12.32
N PHE A 111 -3.24 10.83 13.17
CA PHE A 111 -4.64 10.62 12.82
C PHE A 111 -5.38 11.93 12.50
N PHE A 112 -5.25 12.97 13.33
CA PHE A 112 -5.89 14.26 13.06
C PHE A 112 -5.36 14.93 11.79
N ILE A 113 -4.07 14.80 11.50
CA ILE A 113 -3.48 15.30 10.24
C ILE A 113 -4.11 14.59 9.04
N LEU A 114 -4.27 13.26 9.09
CA LEU A 114 -4.92 12.50 8.02
C LEU A 114 -6.38 12.95 7.84
N VAL A 115 -7.15 13.07 8.91
CA VAL A 115 -8.55 13.54 8.84
C VAL A 115 -8.63 14.93 8.23
N GLY A 116 -7.77 15.86 8.65
CA GLY A 116 -7.70 17.20 8.09
C GLY A 116 -7.34 17.19 6.60
N LEU A 117 -6.38 16.36 6.20
CA LEU A 117 -5.98 16.20 4.81
C LEU A 117 -7.12 15.65 3.94
N TRP A 118 -7.80 14.60 4.40
CA TRP A 118 -8.97 14.05 3.72
C TRP A 118 -10.11 15.07 3.64
N PHE A 119 -10.31 15.88 4.68
CA PHE A 119 -11.31 16.94 4.69
C PHE A 119 -10.99 18.01 3.64
N VAL A 120 -9.76 18.52 3.60
CA VAL A 120 -9.33 19.53 2.63
C VAL A 120 -9.46 19.02 1.19
N PHE A 121 -8.98 17.81 0.91
CA PHE A 121 -9.10 17.21 -0.42
C PHE A 121 -10.54 16.84 -0.78
N GLY A 122 -11.36 16.48 0.20
CA GLY A 122 -12.81 16.29 0.05
C GLY A 122 -13.53 17.58 -0.33
N LEU A 123 -13.16 18.71 0.30
CA LEU A 123 -13.66 20.02 -0.09
C LEU A 123 -13.26 20.38 -1.52
N PHE A 124 -12.00 20.15 -1.92
CA PHE A 124 -11.58 20.38 -3.31
C PHE A 124 -12.35 19.52 -4.32
N TYR A 125 -12.67 18.28 -3.96
CA TYR A 125 -13.47 17.40 -4.80
C TYR A 125 -14.92 17.90 -4.98
N LEU A 126 -15.54 18.43 -3.92
CA LEU A 126 -16.91 18.95 -3.94
C LEU A 126 -17.03 20.35 -4.56
N PHE A 127 -16.11 21.26 -4.24
CA PHE A 127 -16.16 22.68 -4.61
C PHE A 127 -15.31 23.04 -5.84
N GLY A 128 -14.65 22.08 -6.48
CA GLY A 128 -13.78 22.29 -7.65
C GLY A 128 -14.45 22.84 -8.92
N ASN A 129 -15.69 23.35 -8.85
CA ASN A 129 -16.49 23.74 -10.01
C ASN A 129 -16.55 25.26 -10.29
N SER A 130 -16.22 26.16 -9.35
CA SER A 130 -16.30 27.62 -9.58
C SER A 130 -14.94 28.33 -9.56
N GLU A 131 -14.24 28.39 -8.42
CA GLU A 131 -13.02 29.22 -8.29
C GLU A 131 -11.73 28.40 -8.08
N ALA A 132 -11.81 27.22 -7.46
CA ALA A 132 -10.65 26.36 -7.19
C ALA A 132 -10.23 25.47 -8.39
N LYS A 133 -10.94 25.56 -9.52
CA LYS A 133 -10.75 24.66 -10.68
C LYS A 133 -9.34 24.71 -11.26
N SER A 134 -8.72 25.90 -11.29
CA SER A 134 -7.34 26.06 -11.76
C SER A 134 -6.33 25.38 -10.84
N PHE A 135 -6.53 25.45 -9.53
CA PHE A 135 -5.64 24.84 -8.54
C PHE A 135 -5.81 23.31 -8.52
N VAL A 136 -7.05 22.82 -8.57
CA VAL A 136 -7.36 21.38 -8.66
C VAL A 136 -6.78 20.79 -9.94
N ASN A 137 -6.89 21.48 -11.08
CA ASN A 137 -6.30 21.01 -12.34
C ASN A 137 -4.77 20.94 -12.26
N LYS A 138 -4.10 21.93 -11.66
CA LYS A 138 -2.64 21.86 -11.43
C LYS A 138 -2.25 20.70 -10.53
N LEU A 139 -3.03 20.42 -9.50
CA LEU A 139 -2.81 19.30 -8.58
C LEU A 139 -2.97 17.94 -9.29
N ILE A 140 -4.01 17.81 -10.11
CA ILE A 140 -4.23 16.61 -10.95
C ILE A 140 -3.11 16.49 -11.98
N GLU A 141 -2.70 17.57 -12.65
CA GLU A 141 -1.62 17.58 -13.63
C GLU A 141 -0.26 17.20 -13.02
N CYS A 142 0.09 17.73 -11.84
CA CYS A 142 1.30 17.35 -11.10
C CYS A 142 1.34 15.86 -10.77
N CYS A 143 0.18 15.24 -10.62
CA CYS A 143 0.07 13.81 -10.36
C CYS A 143 -0.07 12.98 -11.64
N LYS A 144 -0.58 13.53 -12.76
CA LYS A 144 -0.98 12.77 -13.96
C LYS A 144 0.17 12.04 -14.69
N ASN A 145 1.40 12.56 -14.60
CA ASN A 145 2.58 12.01 -15.27
C ASN A 145 3.63 11.55 -14.23
N TRP A 146 3.37 10.42 -13.57
CA TRP A 146 4.35 9.68 -12.76
C TRP A 146 4.54 8.29 -13.33
#